data_AF-A0A370BD62-F1
#
_entry.id   AF-A0A370BD62-F1
#
_cell.length_a   1.000
_cell.length_b   1.000
_cell.length_c   1.000
_cell.angle_alpha   90.00
_cell.angle_beta   90.00
_cell.angle_gamma   90.00
#
_symmetry.space_group_name_H-M   'P 1'
#
loop_
_entity.id
_entity.type
_entity.pdbx_description
1 polymer ?
#
loop_
_entity_poly.entity_id
_entity_poly.type
_entity_poly.pdbx_seq_one_letter_code
_entity_poly.pdbx_strand_id
1 'polypeptide(L)'
;MKVNTRTLGALAVAALCATAVAGCSDSGGGASASKSEVPADYAAASASASVSPSAGTSSPAAKHGTVSAKTVEPYGEILVNHRDRTLYIFEADKADKSSCSGNCEKVWRPLLVKNKPAAGTGGVKADLLGTTTRGDGTKQVTYDSHPLYTYREDHRAGEAHGQDKTQFGAKWYVIDTEGKPVTTPPPSPSASPSSSASTSTGPSESASTGASTGASPSASY
;
A
#
# COMPACT_ATOMS: atom_id res chain seq x y z
N MET A 1 44.95 -2.37 -10.99
CA MET A 1 44.86 -2.44 -9.51
C MET A 1 45.87 -1.45 -8.95
N LYS A 2 45.42 -0.32 -8.39
CA LYS A 2 46.30 0.72 -7.83
C LYS A 2 45.97 0.81 -6.34
N VAL A 3 46.84 0.25 -5.51
CA VAL A 3 46.72 0.25 -4.05
C VAL A 3 47.36 1.53 -3.54
N ASN A 4 46.56 2.43 -2.96
CA ASN A 4 47.06 3.61 -2.26
C ASN A 4 46.82 3.43 -0.76
N THR A 5 47.91 3.21 -0.03
CA THR A 5 47.94 3.11 1.42
C THR A 5 48.62 4.35 2.00
N ARG A 6 48.23 4.70 3.24
CA ARG A 6 48.85 5.60 4.24
C ARG A 6 48.20 6.99 4.23
N THR A 7 47.62 7.44 5.34
CA THR A 7 48.39 7.90 6.50
C THR A 7 47.55 7.85 7.79
N LEU A 8 48.16 7.37 8.88
CA LEU A 8 47.66 7.41 10.26
C LEU A 8 47.66 8.85 10.80
N GLY A 9 46.59 9.26 11.47
CA GLY A 9 46.54 10.48 12.26
C GLY A 9 45.77 10.23 13.55
N ALA A 10 46.50 9.92 14.63
CA ALA A 10 45.98 9.86 15.98
C ALA A 10 46.13 11.25 16.63
N LEU A 11 45.04 11.77 17.20
CA LEU A 11 45.06 12.91 18.12
C LEU A 11 44.17 12.56 19.31
N ALA A 12 44.84 12.22 20.41
CA ALA A 12 44.29 12.17 21.76
C ALA A 12 44.46 13.55 22.43
N VAL A 13 43.99 13.67 23.69
CA VAL A 13 44.03 14.82 24.64
C VAL A 13 42.69 15.58 24.65
N ALA A 14 42.00 15.85 25.76
CA ALA A 14 42.21 15.64 27.20
C ALA A 14 40.86 15.59 27.96
N ALA A 15 40.94 15.04 29.17
CA ALA A 15 39.92 14.97 30.20
C ALA A 15 39.74 16.29 31.01
N LEU A 16 38.82 16.24 32.00
CA LEU A 16 38.35 17.23 33.01
C LEU A 16 37.02 17.91 32.62
N CYS A 17 35.96 18.01 33.45
CA CYS A 17 35.80 17.96 34.91
C CYS A 17 34.48 17.29 35.31
N ALA A 18 34.44 16.72 36.52
CA ALA A 18 33.26 16.23 37.21
C ALA A 18 32.66 17.31 38.14
N THR A 19 31.32 17.39 38.24
CA THR A 19 30.59 17.92 39.41
C THR A 19 29.28 17.18 39.60
N ALA A 20 29.14 16.52 40.76
CA ALA A 20 27.91 15.99 41.36
C ALA A 20 27.06 17.16 41.94
N VAL A 21 25.78 17.11 42.36
CA VAL A 21 24.93 16.14 43.10
C VAL A 21 23.45 16.59 42.99
N ALA A 22 22.54 15.72 43.48
CA ALA A 22 21.11 15.87 43.84
C ALA A 22 20.17 15.11 42.88
N GLY A 23 19.47 14.04 43.25
CA GLY A 23 19.03 13.58 44.56
C GLY A 23 17.54 13.84 44.73
N CYS A 24 16.69 12.92 44.28
CA CYS A 24 15.40 12.63 44.92
C CYS A 24 15.04 11.17 44.66
N SER A 25 15.10 10.39 45.74
CA SER A 25 14.55 9.05 45.85
C SER A 25 13.03 9.13 45.92
N ASP A 26 12.34 8.17 45.33
CA ASP A 26 11.14 7.61 45.95
C ASP A 26 11.19 6.09 45.82
N SER A 27 11.29 5.44 46.96
CA SER A 27 11.42 4.00 47.15
C SER A 27 10.12 3.47 47.75
N GLY A 28 9.55 2.44 47.14
CA GLY A 28 8.52 1.59 47.73
C GLY A 28 7.77 0.86 46.61
N GLY A 29 7.95 -0.43 46.34
CA GLY A 29 8.19 -1.54 47.24
C GLY A 29 6.85 -2.04 47.79
N GLY A 30 6.27 -3.07 47.17
CA GLY A 30 5.07 -3.71 47.71
C GLY A 30 4.29 -4.55 46.72
N ALA A 31 4.76 -5.78 46.47
CA ALA A 31 3.83 -6.86 46.17
C ALA A 31 3.04 -7.14 47.46
N SER A 32 1.72 -7.14 47.40
CA SER A 32 0.93 -7.97 48.29
C SER A 32 -0.41 -8.30 47.66
N ALA A 33 -0.62 -9.59 47.45
CA ALA A 33 -1.92 -10.18 47.49
C ALA A 33 -2.64 -9.74 48.77
N SER A 34 -3.95 -9.53 48.68
CA SER A 34 -4.84 -9.60 49.83
C SER A 34 -6.13 -10.22 49.38
N LYS A 35 -6.21 -11.51 49.70
CA LYS A 35 -7.42 -12.26 49.96
C LYS A 35 -8.19 -11.52 51.06
N SER A 36 -9.44 -11.15 50.80
CA SER A 36 -10.38 -10.80 51.87
C SER A 36 -11.68 -11.52 51.61
N GLU A 37 -11.88 -12.53 52.45
CA GLU A 37 -13.11 -13.29 52.60
C GLU A 37 -14.22 -12.37 53.15
N VAL A 38 -15.42 -12.51 52.63
CA VAL A 38 -16.66 -12.12 53.30
C VAL A 38 -17.60 -13.34 53.30
N PRO A 39 -18.15 -13.75 54.46
CA PRO A 39 -19.11 -14.85 54.51
C PRO A 39 -20.55 -14.36 54.30
N ALA A 40 -21.24 -15.17 53.50
CA ALA A 40 -22.60 -15.70 53.59
C ALA A 40 -23.85 -14.83 53.86
N ASP A 41 -24.84 -15.14 53.02
CA ASP A 41 -26.30 -15.08 53.19
C ASP A 41 -27.02 -13.74 52.96
N TYR A 42 -27.57 -13.58 51.74
CA TYR A 42 -29.02 -13.48 51.57
C TYR A 42 -29.44 -13.94 50.16
N ALA A 43 -30.60 -14.59 50.12
CA ALA A 43 -31.08 -15.48 49.08
C ALA A 43 -31.67 -14.81 47.82
N ALA A 44 -31.70 -15.64 46.76
CA ALA A 44 -32.71 -15.73 45.70
C ALA A 44 -32.83 -14.58 44.66
N ALA A 45 -32.51 -14.89 43.40
CA ALA A 45 -33.54 -15.23 42.40
C ALA A 45 -32.92 -15.53 41.02
N SER A 46 -33.53 -16.52 40.38
CA SER A 46 -33.31 -17.06 39.04
C SER A 46 -33.32 -16.02 37.92
N ALA A 47 -32.40 -16.15 36.95
CA ALA A 47 -32.68 -15.94 35.54
C ALA A 47 -31.63 -16.67 34.68
N SER A 48 -32.02 -17.82 34.14
CA SER A 48 -31.32 -18.49 33.04
C SER A 48 -31.37 -17.57 31.81
N ALA A 49 -30.23 -17.00 31.42
CA ALA A 49 -30.08 -16.32 30.15
C ALA A 49 -29.38 -17.27 29.17
N SER A 50 -30.19 -17.89 28.31
CA SER A 50 -29.73 -18.63 27.14
C SER A 50 -28.74 -17.78 26.34
N VAL A 51 -27.48 -18.22 26.29
CA VAL A 51 -26.51 -17.72 25.32
C VAL A 51 -26.90 -18.24 23.94
N SER A 52 -27.70 -17.45 23.23
CA SER A 52 -27.87 -17.65 21.80
C SER A 52 -26.52 -17.38 21.12
N PRO A 53 -25.94 -18.33 20.36
CA PRO A 53 -24.75 -18.04 19.57
C PRO A 53 -25.17 -17.02 18.51
N SER A 54 -24.79 -15.76 18.72
CA SER A 54 -24.94 -14.73 17.70
C SER A 54 -24.07 -15.17 16.53
N ALA A 55 -24.71 -15.69 15.48
CA ALA A 55 -24.08 -15.96 14.21
C ALA A 55 -23.38 -14.68 13.79
N GLY A 56 -22.05 -14.71 13.81
CA GLY A 56 -21.23 -13.59 13.41
C GLY A 56 -21.64 -13.20 12.00
N THR A 57 -22.32 -12.05 11.88
CA THR A 57 -22.46 -11.39 10.60
C THR A 57 -21.05 -11.12 10.13
N SER A 58 -20.61 -11.89 9.13
CA SER A 58 -19.37 -11.68 8.42
C SER A 58 -19.38 -10.25 7.90
N SER A 59 -18.75 -9.36 8.67
CA SER A 59 -18.49 -7.99 8.23
C SER A 59 -17.79 -8.11 6.87
N PRO A 60 -18.28 -7.42 5.82
CA PRO A 60 -17.66 -7.50 4.51
C PRO A 60 -16.17 -7.22 4.68
N ALA A 61 -15.35 -8.19 4.29
CA ALA A 61 -13.91 -8.20 4.51
C ALA A 61 -13.36 -6.82 4.15
N ALA A 62 -12.86 -6.12 5.17
CA ALA A 62 -12.46 -4.73 5.06
C ALA A 62 -11.47 -4.59 3.88
N LYS A 63 -11.76 -3.70 2.92
CA LYS A 63 -10.96 -3.41 1.71
C LYS A 63 -9.54 -2.87 1.99
N HIS A 64 -9.07 -2.99 3.22
CA HIS A 64 -7.86 -2.36 3.73
C HIS A 64 -6.58 -2.90 3.07
N GLY A 65 -6.63 -4.09 2.46
CA GLY A 65 -5.54 -4.68 1.67
C GLY A 65 -5.74 -4.70 0.15
N THR A 66 -6.72 -3.96 -0.40
CA THR A 66 -6.89 -3.86 -1.86
C THR A 66 -5.92 -2.84 -2.44
N VAL A 67 -5.19 -3.26 -3.47
CA VAL A 67 -4.24 -2.45 -4.24
C VAL A 67 -4.78 -2.29 -5.67
N SER A 68 -4.99 -1.06 -6.10
CA SER A 68 -5.35 -0.70 -7.48
C SER A 68 -4.18 0.09 -8.11
N ALA A 69 -4.25 0.39 -9.40
CA ALA A 69 -3.39 1.41 -10.00
C ALA A 69 -4.23 2.51 -10.65
N LYS A 70 -3.65 3.72 -10.68
CA LYS A 70 -4.24 4.92 -11.26
C LYS A 70 -3.15 5.81 -11.85
N THR A 71 -3.50 6.56 -12.88
CA THR A 71 -2.65 7.64 -13.39
C THR A 71 -2.56 8.77 -12.36
N VAL A 72 -1.35 9.06 -11.91
CA VAL A 72 -1.03 10.19 -11.03
C VAL A 72 0.10 10.98 -11.69
N GLU A 73 -0.22 12.17 -12.17
CA GLU A 73 0.78 13.04 -12.81
C GLU A 73 1.80 13.58 -11.79
N PRO A 74 3.08 13.70 -12.16
CA PRO A 74 3.70 13.36 -13.45
C PRO A 74 4.27 11.92 -13.50
N TYR A 75 3.80 11.01 -12.65
CA TYR A 75 4.39 9.68 -12.43
C TYR A 75 3.76 8.55 -13.25
N GLY A 76 2.72 8.83 -14.03
CA GLY A 76 2.01 7.84 -14.83
C GLY A 76 1.17 6.90 -13.98
N GLU A 77 1.02 5.65 -14.43
CA GLU A 77 0.22 4.64 -13.74
C GLU A 77 0.98 4.05 -12.55
N ILE A 78 0.54 4.38 -11.33
CA ILE A 78 1.16 3.96 -10.08
C ILE A 78 0.16 3.28 -9.15
N LEU A 79 0.67 2.52 -8.18
CA LEU A 79 -0.17 1.81 -7.22
C LEU A 79 -0.81 2.77 -6.21
N VAL A 80 -2.08 2.50 -5.91
CA VAL A 80 -2.90 3.19 -4.91
C VAL A 80 -3.68 2.20 -4.05
N ASN A 81 -4.03 2.58 -2.83
CA ASN A 81 -4.90 1.76 -1.98
C ASN A 81 -6.39 1.91 -2.33
N HIS A 82 -7.27 1.21 -1.60
CA HIS A 82 -8.73 1.32 -1.74
C HIS A 82 -9.35 2.71 -1.55
N ARG A 83 -8.58 3.71 -1.09
CA ARG A 83 -8.99 5.12 -0.97
C ARG A 83 -8.26 6.02 -1.97
N ASP A 84 -7.67 5.43 -3.00
CA ASP A 84 -6.89 6.11 -4.02
C ASP A 84 -5.70 6.92 -3.48
N ARG A 85 -5.19 6.58 -2.29
CA ARG A 85 -3.93 7.15 -1.78
C ARG A 85 -2.76 6.41 -2.40
N THR A 86 -1.77 7.18 -2.85
CA THR A 86 -0.51 6.70 -3.42
C THR A 86 0.21 5.73 -2.48
N LEU A 87 0.72 4.66 -3.07
CA LEU A 87 1.53 3.66 -2.39
C LEU A 87 3.02 3.86 -2.71
N TYR A 88 3.83 3.66 -1.69
CA TYR A 88 5.27 3.89 -1.73
C TYR A 88 6.05 2.68 -1.28
N ILE A 89 7.30 2.62 -1.73
CA ILE A 89 8.33 1.70 -1.25
C ILE A 89 9.48 2.49 -0.64
N PHE A 90 10.15 1.85 0.31
CA PHE A 90 11.30 2.42 1.01
C PHE A 90 12.58 1.79 0.49
N GLU A 91 13.54 2.59 0.04
CA GLU A 91 14.81 2.10 -0.52
C GLU A 91 15.64 1.30 0.51
N ALA A 92 15.50 1.59 1.80
CA ALA A 92 16.19 0.84 2.86
C ALA A 92 15.51 -0.49 3.24
N ASP A 93 14.34 -0.80 2.68
CA ASP A 93 13.70 -2.09 2.90
C ASP A 93 14.46 -3.22 2.18
N LYS A 94 14.31 -4.43 2.69
CA LYS A 94 14.74 -5.66 2.01
C LYS A 94 13.50 -6.40 1.52
N ALA A 95 13.71 -7.37 0.64
CA ALA A 95 12.64 -8.23 0.14
C ALA A 95 11.83 -8.81 1.31
N ASP A 96 10.53 -8.54 1.30
CA ASP A 96 9.55 -8.89 2.32
C ASP A 96 9.95 -8.51 3.75
N LYS A 97 10.76 -7.45 3.93
CA LYS A 97 11.21 -7.01 5.25
C LYS A 97 11.33 -5.49 5.32
N SER A 98 10.43 -4.91 6.12
CA SER A 98 10.42 -3.49 6.46
C SER A 98 11.55 -3.12 7.43
N SER A 99 12.32 -2.11 7.07
CA SER A 99 13.24 -1.36 7.95
C SER A 99 12.52 -0.20 8.66
N CYS A 100 11.36 0.24 8.17
CA CYS A 100 10.57 1.29 8.76
C CYS A 100 9.84 0.82 10.05
N SER A 101 10.16 1.39 11.21
CA SER A 101 9.49 1.09 12.50
C SER A 101 9.47 2.33 13.41
N GLY A 102 8.68 2.29 14.50
CA GLY A 102 8.67 3.33 15.52
C GLY A 102 8.16 4.68 15.02
N ASN A 103 9.02 5.70 14.94
CA ASN A 103 8.59 6.99 14.38
C ASN A 103 8.44 6.97 12.86
N CYS A 104 9.12 6.05 12.17
CA CYS A 104 8.99 5.93 10.72
C CYS A 104 7.55 5.59 10.32
N GLU A 105 6.94 4.58 10.96
CA GLU A 105 5.59 4.12 10.61
C GLU A 105 4.46 5.10 10.98
N LYS A 106 4.75 6.12 11.80
CA LYS A 106 3.83 7.23 12.07
C LYS A 106 3.71 8.18 10.88
N VAL A 107 4.80 8.33 10.12
CA VAL A 107 4.88 9.18 8.92
C VAL A 107 4.60 8.37 7.66
N TRP A 108 5.18 7.17 7.58
CA TRP A 108 5.07 6.23 6.48
C TRP A 108 4.25 5.02 6.93
N ARG A 109 2.93 5.17 6.88
CA ARG A 109 2.00 4.22 7.46
C ARG A 109 1.96 2.93 6.62
N PRO A 110 2.28 1.76 7.21
CA PRO A 110 2.19 0.47 6.51
C PRO A 110 0.78 0.22 5.97
N LEU A 111 0.70 -0.36 4.77
CA LEU A 111 -0.57 -0.87 4.24
C LEU A 111 -0.87 -2.22 4.90
N LEU A 112 -1.67 -2.22 5.97
CA LEU A 112 -1.98 -3.41 6.74
C LEU A 112 -3.17 -4.19 6.17
N VAL A 113 -3.11 -5.52 6.30
CA VAL A 113 -4.16 -6.44 5.88
C VAL A 113 -4.42 -7.51 6.95
N LYS A 114 -5.67 -7.91 7.15
CA LYS A 114 -6.02 -9.01 8.07
C LYS A 114 -5.91 -10.38 7.40
N ASN A 115 -6.38 -10.46 6.16
CA ASN A 115 -6.39 -11.67 5.33
C ASN A 115 -5.36 -11.52 4.19
N LYS A 116 -5.66 -12.07 3.02
CA LYS A 116 -4.86 -11.87 1.81
C LYS A 116 -5.15 -10.49 1.19
N PRO A 117 -4.15 -9.83 0.59
CA PRO A 117 -4.37 -8.67 -0.26
C PRO A 117 -5.13 -9.09 -1.52
N ALA A 118 -5.72 -8.11 -2.20
CA ALA A 118 -6.44 -8.32 -3.45
C ALA A 118 -6.00 -7.27 -4.48
N ALA A 119 -5.83 -7.72 -5.73
CA ALA A 119 -5.69 -6.82 -6.86
C ALA A 119 -7.05 -6.16 -7.13
N GLY A 120 -7.03 -4.84 -7.24
CA GLY A 120 -8.16 -4.00 -7.61
C GLY A 120 -8.17 -3.70 -9.10
N THR A 121 -8.45 -2.45 -9.45
CA THR A 121 -8.55 -1.98 -10.84
C THR A 121 -7.20 -1.48 -11.36
N GLY A 122 -7.08 -1.31 -12.69
CA GLY A 122 -5.97 -0.59 -13.30
C GLY A 122 -4.67 -1.40 -13.41
N GLY A 123 -4.71 -2.62 -13.94
CA GLY A 123 -3.48 -3.32 -14.35
C GLY A 123 -2.60 -3.89 -13.22
N VAL A 124 -3.05 -3.87 -11.96
CA VAL A 124 -2.34 -4.50 -10.84
C VAL A 124 -2.20 -6.00 -11.08
N LYS A 125 -0.96 -6.50 -11.01
CA LYS A 125 -0.65 -7.92 -11.24
C LYS A 125 -0.83 -8.68 -9.93
N ALA A 126 -1.84 -9.55 -9.88
CA ALA A 126 -2.17 -10.31 -8.68
C ALA A 126 -1.01 -11.20 -8.19
N ASP A 127 -0.20 -11.73 -9.10
CA ASP A 127 0.95 -12.60 -8.77
C ASP A 127 2.10 -11.87 -8.08
N LEU A 128 2.14 -10.53 -8.19
CA LEU A 128 3.13 -9.70 -7.49
C LEU A 128 2.67 -9.34 -6.07
N LEU A 129 1.39 -9.56 -5.71
CA LEU A 129 0.89 -9.24 -4.38
C LEU A 129 1.29 -10.30 -3.37
N GLY A 130 1.88 -9.84 -2.27
CA GLY A 130 2.29 -10.66 -1.15
C GLY A 130 1.93 -10.05 0.19
N THR A 131 2.40 -10.70 1.25
CA THR A 131 2.35 -10.14 2.60
C THR A 131 3.61 -10.46 3.36
N THR A 132 4.06 -9.53 4.18
CA THR A 132 5.09 -9.77 5.19
C THR A 132 4.54 -9.58 6.60
N THR A 133 5.10 -10.31 7.56
CA THR A 133 4.81 -10.15 8.98
C THR A 133 5.79 -9.17 9.59
N ARG A 134 5.28 -8.08 10.17
CA ARG A 134 6.07 -7.07 10.87
C ARG A 134 6.45 -7.55 12.27
N GLY A 135 7.40 -6.85 12.91
CA GLY A 135 7.88 -7.19 14.26
C GLY A 135 6.81 -7.12 15.35
N ASP A 136 5.74 -6.37 15.14
CA ASP A 136 4.57 -6.26 16.03
C ASP A 136 3.50 -7.35 15.79
N GLY A 137 3.76 -8.29 14.86
CA GLY A 137 2.84 -9.36 14.48
C GLY A 137 1.77 -8.96 13.47
N THR A 138 1.70 -7.70 13.06
CA THR A 138 0.76 -7.27 12.01
C THR A 138 1.24 -7.72 10.62
N LYS A 139 0.28 -7.94 9.71
CA LYS A 139 0.58 -8.27 8.30
C LYS A 139 0.51 -7.02 7.44
N GLN A 140 1.58 -6.77 6.70
CA GLN A 140 1.69 -5.69 5.73
C GLN A 140 1.64 -6.25 4.31
N VAL A 141 0.95 -5.56 3.42
CA VAL A 141 0.92 -5.90 1.99
C VAL A 141 2.28 -5.62 1.36
N THR A 142 2.74 -6.55 0.52
CA THR A 142 3.91 -6.36 -0.34
C THR A 142 3.50 -6.40 -1.82
N TYR A 143 4.27 -5.74 -2.68
CA TYR A 143 4.15 -5.86 -4.13
C TYR A 143 5.54 -6.03 -4.74
N ASP A 144 5.74 -7.09 -5.53
CA ASP A 144 7.06 -7.49 -6.04
C ASP A 144 8.10 -7.58 -4.89
N SER A 145 7.70 -8.18 -3.76
CA SER A 145 8.48 -8.28 -2.52
C SER A 145 8.81 -6.96 -1.81
N HIS A 146 8.25 -5.83 -2.23
CA HIS A 146 8.42 -4.54 -1.54
C HIS A 146 7.29 -4.28 -0.54
N PRO A 147 7.58 -4.00 0.74
CA PRO A 147 6.55 -3.54 1.69
C PRO A 147 5.93 -2.21 1.25
N LEU A 148 4.59 -2.15 1.24
CA LEU A 148 3.87 -0.97 0.75
C LEU A 148 3.46 -0.04 1.90
N TYR A 149 3.59 1.25 1.67
CA TYR A 149 3.27 2.30 2.64
C TYR A 149 2.42 3.40 2.02
N THR A 150 1.77 4.17 2.88
CA THR A 150 1.15 5.45 2.53
C THR A 150 1.81 6.57 3.30
N TYR A 151 1.90 7.75 2.70
CA TYR A 151 2.51 8.90 3.33
C TYR A 151 1.47 9.72 4.14
N ARG A 152 1.87 10.22 5.30
CA ARG A 152 0.98 10.96 6.23
C ARG A 152 0.49 12.28 5.65
N GLU A 153 1.32 12.97 4.86
CA GLU A 153 0.97 14.28 4.28
C GLU A 153 0.20 14.16 2.95
N ASP A 154 -0.04 12.94 2.45
CA ASP A 154 -0.98 12.72 1.34
C ASP A 154 -2.39 12.58 1.93
N HIS A 155 -3.13 13.68 1.91
CA HIS A 155 -4.46 13.80 2.50
C HIS A 155 -5.58 13.41 1.52
N ARG A 156 -5.33 13.55 0.21
CA ARG A 156 -6.32 13.33 -0.84
C ARG A 156 -5.84 12.30 -1.86
N ALA A 157 -6.80 11.77 -2.61
CA ALA A 157 -6.53 10.88 -3.72
C ALA A 157 -5.65 11.58 -4.78
N GLY A 158 -4.68 10.85 -5.33
CA GLY A 158 -3.75 11.36 -6.34
C GLY A 158 -2.67 12.30 -5.82
N GLU A 159 -2.58 12.54 -4.51
CA GLU A 159 -1.42 13.23 -3.93
C GLU A 159 -0.24 12.25 -3.83
N ALA A 160 0.95 12.75 -4.20
CA ALA A 160 2.18 11.97 -4.22
C ALA A 160 3.36 12.77 -3.62
N HIS A 161 3.13 13.47 -2.49
CA HIS A 161 4.10 14.36 -1.86
C HIS A 161 5.28 13.62 -1.20
N GLY A 162 5.16 12.30 -1.04
CA GLY A 162 6.21 11.42 -0.53
C GLY A 162 7.29 11.09 -1.56
N GLN A 163 7.06 11.36 -2.85
CA GLN A 163 7.99 10.98 -3.91
C GLN A 163 9.37 11.63 -3.73
N ASP A 164 10.42 10.82 -3.89
CA ASP A 164 11.84 11.20 -3.80
C ASP A 164 12.25 11.88 -2.48
N LYS A 165 11.41 11.77 -1.44
CA LYS A 165 11.74 12.25 -0.10
C LYS A 165 12.85 11.38 0.49
N THR A 166 13.91 12.00 0.99
CA THR A 166 14.89 11.32 1.84
C THR A 166 14.46 11.49 3.30
N GLN A 167 13.94 10.42 3.90
CA GLN A 167 13.50 10.40 5.29
C GLN A 167 13.87 9.07 5.92
N PHE A 168 14.25 9.08 7.20
CA PHE A 168 14.65 7.88 7.94
C PHE A 168 15.86 7.14 7.32
N GLY A 169 16.73 7.88 6.62
CA GLY A 169 18.02 7.39 6.14
C GLY A 169 18.06 6.86 4.70
N ALA A 170 16.92 6.84 3.98
CA ALA A 170 16.89 6.49 2.56
C ALA A 170 15.72 7.15 1.83
N LYS A 171 15.62 6.94 0.52
CA LYS A 171 14.56 7.53 -0.31
C LYS A 171 13.28 6.72 -0.30
N TRP A 172 12.19 7.42 -0.59
CA TRP A 172 10.85 6.88 -0.77
C TRP A 172 10.39 7.12 -2.20
N TYR A 173 9.87 6.08 -2.84
CA TYR A 173 9.44 6.13 -4.23
C TYR A 173 8.03 5.58 -4.38
N VAL A 174 7.25 6.21 -5.25
CA VAL A 174 6.05 5.61 -5.81
C VAL A 174 6.43 4.39 -6.64
N ILE A 175 5.54 3.43 -6.73
CA ILE A 175 5.75 2.15 -7.40
C ILE A 175 4.75 1.98 -8.54
N ASP A 176 5.22 1.52 -9.69
CA ASP A 176 4.40 1.23 -10.87
C ASP A 176 3.73 -0.15 -10.81
N THR A 177 2.98 -0.51 -11.86
CA THR A 177 2.30 -1.81 -11.94
C THR A 177 3.24 -2.97 -12.26
N GLU A 178 4.49 -2.71 -12.63
CA GLU A 178 5.59 -3.67 -12.80
C GLU A 178 6.37 -3.91 -11.50
N GLY A 179 6.00 -3.23 -10.43
CA GLY A 179 6.64 -3.34 -9.12
C GLY A 179 7.98 -2.63 -9.05
N LYS A 180 8.21 -1.65 -9.92
CA LYS A 180 9.46 -0.88 -9.98
C LYS A 180 9.25 0.52 -9.40
N PRO A 181 10.26 1.08 -8.70
CA PRO A 181 10.23 2.46 -8.30
C PRO A 181 10.23 3.37 -9.52
N VAL A 182 9.31 4.34 -9.55
CA VAL A 182 9.35 5.41 -10.54
C VAL A 182 10.39 6.43 -10.08
N THR A 183 11.59 6.39 -10.68
CA THR A 183 12.71 7.31 -10.36
C THR A 183 12.86 8.43 -11.38
N THR A 184 12.24 8.27 -12.54
CA THR A 184 12.11 9.26 -13.60
C THR A 184 10.66 9.28 -14.06
N PRO A 185 10.07 10.44 -14.39
CA PRO A 185 8.77 10.50 -15.04
C PRO A 185 8.77 9.54 -16.24
N PRO A 186 7.70 8.75 -16.45
CA PRO A 186 7.59 7.96 -17.66
C PRO A 186 7.75 8.89 -18.87
N PRO A 187 8.34 8.41 -19.98
CA PRO A 187 8.35 9.20 -21.20
C PRO A 187 6.91 9.58 -21.48
N SER A 188 6.64 10.89 -21.60
CA SER A 188 5.35 11.40 -22.06
C SER A 188 4.92 10.55 -23.24
N PRO A 189 3.66 10.09 -23.35
CA PRO A 189 3.22 9.28 -24.48
C PRO A 189 3.39 10.12 -25.75
N SER A 190 4.57 10.04 -26.34
CA SER A 190 4.91 10.62 -27.62
C SER A 190 4.05 9.87 -28.59
N ALA A 191 3.00 10.55 -29.06
CA ALA A 191 2.12 10.20 -30.17
C ALA A 191 2.35 8.76 -30.68
N SER A 192 1.46 7.84 -30.27
CA SER A 192 1.28 6.59 -31.00
C SER A 192 1.33 6.90 -32.50
N PRO A 193 2.11 6.18 -33.33
CA PRO A 193 2.12 6.42 -34.76
C PRO A 193 0.68 6.27 -35.23
N SER A 194 0.10 7.40 -35.64
CA SER A 194 -1.21 7.45 -36.26
C SER A 194 -1.14 6.50 -37.45
N SER A 195 -1.76 5.32 -37.32
CA SER A 195 -2.03 4.46 -38.46
C SER A 195 -2.83 5.30 -39.45
N SER A 196 -2.14 5.84 -40.45
CA SER A 196 -2.75 6.52 -41.57
C SER A 196 -3.64 5.50 -42.29
N ALA A 197 -4.91 5.49 -41.92
CA ALA A 197 -5.97 4.95 -42.74
C ALA A 197 -5.90 5.69 -44.09
N SER A 198 -5.43 4.98 -45.11
CA SER A 198 -5.51 5.44 -46.49
C SER A 198 -6.94 5.21 -46.97
N THR A 199 -7.80 6.21 -46.82
CA THR A 199 -9.05 6.31 -47.58
C THR A 199 -8.76 7.06 -48.89
N SER A 200 -8.68 6.33 -49.99
CA SER A 200 -8.73 6.92 -51.34
C SER A 200 -10.14 6.73 -51.92
N THR A 201 -10.85 7.85 -52.11
CA THR A 201 -12.19 7.96 -52.67
C THR A 201 -12.15 8.28 -54.16
N GLY A 202 -12.77 7.41 -54.99
CA GLY A 202 -13.47 7.70 -56.27
C GLY A 202 -12.64 8.00 -57.54
N PRO A 203 -13.26 8.09 -58.76
CA PRO A 203 -14.72 8.04 -59.07
C PRO A 203 -15.13 7.28 -60.38
N SER A 204 -16.45 7.30 -60.66
CA SER A 204 -17.12 7.38 -61.98
C SER A 204 -17.49 6.15 -62.85
N GLU A 205 -18.81 5.97 -62.98
CA GLU A 205 -19.63 5.83 -64.20
C GLU A 205 -19.93 4.47 -64.91
N SER A 206 -21.24 4.29 -65.13
CA SER A 206 -21.96 3.75 -66.31
C SER A 206 -22.34 2.26 -66.44
N ALA A 207 -23.66 2.09 -66.68
CA ALA A 207 -24.41 1.03 -67.38
C ALA A 207 -24.55 -0.35 -66.70
N SER A 208 -25.62 -1.15 -66.83
CA SER A 208 -27.00 -1.03 -67.30
C SER A 208 -27.67 -2.41 -67.11
N THR A 209 -28.99 -2.43 -66.98
CA THR A 209 -29.94 -3.57 -67.16
C THR A 209 -29.89 -4.76 -66.18
N GLY A 210 -31.00 -4.90 -65.43
CA GLY A 210 -31.38 -6.12 -64.72
C GLY A 210 -32.87 -6.12 -64.43
N ALA A 211 -33.66 -6.68 -65.34
CA ALA A 211 -35.08 -6.98 -65.16
C ALA A 211 -35.23 -8.44 -64.71
N SER A 212 -35.98 -8.71 -63.63
CA SER A 212 -36.73 -9.96 -63.48
C SER A 212 -37.69 -9.89 -62.29
N THR A 213 -38.96 -10.09 -62.62
CA THR A 213 -40.18 -10.15 -61.82
C THR A 213 -40.32 -11.42 -60.96
N GLY A 214 -41.07 -11.31 -59.86
CA GLY A 214 -41.73 -12.42 -59.16
C GLY A 214 -41.48 -12.41 -57.65
N ALA A 215 -42.41 -12.69 -56.75
CA ALA A 215 -43.83 -12.99 -56.83
C ALA A 215 -44.44 -12.80 -55.41
N SER A 216 -45.75 -12.57 -55.37
CA SER A 216 -46.61 -12.37 -54.19
C SER A 216 -46.55 -13.53 -53.18
N PRO A 217 -46.93 -13.29 -51.91
CA PRO A 217 -48.04 -14.09 -51.39
C PRO A 217 -49.16 -13.27 -50.73
N SER A 218 -50.38 -13.51 -51.21
CA SER A 218 -51.63 -13.10 -50.56
C SER A 218 -51.95 -14.02 -49.38
N ALA A 219 -52.27 -13.41 -48.25
CA ALA A 219 -52.92 -14.05 -47.12
C ALA A 219 -54.43 -14.18 -47.37
N SER A 220 -55.01 -15.35 -47.10
CA SER A 220 -56.41 -15.58 -46.66
C SER A 220 -56.65 -17.08 -46.50
N TYR A 221 -56.75 -17.57 -45.27
CA TYR A 221 -57.94 -18.22 -44.71
C TYR A 221 -57.75 -18.48 -43.21
#